data_AF-W2SWB4-F1
#
_entry.id   AF-W2SWB4-F1
#
_cell.length_a   1.000
_cell.length_b   1.000
_cell.length_c   1.000
_cell.angle_alpha   90.00
_cell.angle_beta   90.00
_cell.angle_gamma   90.00
#
_symmetry.space_group_name_H-M   'P 1'
#
loop_
_entity.id
_entity.type
_entity.pdbx_description
1 polymer ?
#
loop_
_entity_poly.entity_id
_entity_poly.type
_entity_poly.pdbx_seq_one_letter_code
_entity_poly.pdbx_strand_id
1 'polypeptide(L)'
;MNDTAPTLGSITSSDAEKRILARRSKAFNLKDRVFCELFPDVVDEIKKDLSETNTAEEATLREEEERLRSAAEPSSSLSSLMSNLIVIAGVVVLAFAVRYMIHAAQEQDSHYK
;
A
#
# COMPACT_ATOMS: atom_id res chain seq x y z
N MET A 1 -30.56 14.70 -11.06
CA MET A 1 -30.62 14.74 -12.53
C MET A 1 -29.24 15.15 -13.01
N ASN A 2 -28.47 14.29 -13.70
CA ASN A 2 -27.21 14.70 -14.30
C ASN A 2 -27.50 15.18 -15.72
N ASP A 3 -27.20 16.44 -16.00
CA ASP A 3 -27.25 16.94 -17.37
C ASP A 3 -26.10 16.32 -18.18
N THR A 4 -26.42 15.80 -19.36
CA THR A 4 -25.47 15.16 -20.27
C THR A 4 -25.34 15.92 -21.59
N ALA A 5 -25.96 17.10 -21.71
CA ALA A 5 -25.83 17.93 -22.88
C ALA A 5 -24.37 18.39 -23.05
N PRO A 6 -23.75 18.19 -24.22
CA PRO A 6 -22.37 18.60 -24.43
C PRO A 6 -22.27 20.13 -24.43
N THR A 7 -21.39 20.65 -23.59
CA THR A 7 -21.02 22.07 -23.53
C THR A 7 -19.55 22.26 -23.85
N LEU A 8 -19.14 23.48 -24.22
CA LEU A 8 -17.74 23.76 -24.52
C LEU A 8 -16.87 23.45 -23.30
N GLY A 9 -15.88 22.55 -23.47
CA GLY A 9 -15.01 22.10 -22.39
C GLY A 9 -15.54 20.90 -21.59
N SER A 10 -16.73 20.38 -21.91
CA SER A 10 -17.22 19.14 -21.29
C SER A 10 -16.42 17.92 -21.75
N ILE A 11 -16.20 16.98 -20.82
CA ILE A 11 -15.53 15.71 -21.08
C ILE A 11 -16.50 14.59 -20.70
N THR A 12 -16.59 13.57 -21.55
CA THR A 12 -17.34 12.35 -21.26
C THR A 12 -16.44 11.36 -20.52
N SER A 13 -16.90 10.90 -19.36
CA SER A 13 -16.17 9.99 -18.48
C SER A 13 -17.14 8.99 -17.86
N SER A 14 -16.63 7.81 -17.48
CA SER A 14 -17.43 6.77 -16.84
C SER A 14 -17.88 7.19 -15.43
N ASP A 15 -19.01 6.65 -14.97
CA ASP A 15 -19.47 6.93 -13.61
C ASP A 15 -18.51 6.39 -12.53
N ALA A 16 -17.77 5.32 -12.83
CA ALA A 16 -16.72 4.81 -11.96
C ALA A 16 -15.59 5.84 -11.78
N GLU A 17 -15.15 6.44 -12.89
CA GLU A 17 -14.11 7.46 -12.88
C GLU A 17 -14.58 8.74 -12.17
N LYS A 18 -15.82 9.20 -12.42
CA LYS A 18 -16.42 10.32 -11.67
C LYS A 18 -16.41 10.08 -10.16
N ARG A 19 -16.76 8.87 -9.71
CA ARG A 19 -16.72 8.50 -8.28
C ARG A 19 -15.30 8.54 -7.70
N ILE A 20 -14.30 8.10 -8.46
CA ILE A 20 -12.89 8.17 -8.05
C ILE A 20 -12.45 9.63 -7.93
N LEU A 21 -12.77 10.45 -8.94
CA LEU A 21 -12.45 11.87 -8.94
C LEU A 21 -13.13 12.62 -7.79
N ALA A 22 -14.39 12.30 -7.47
CA ALA A 22 -15.10 12.88 -6.33
C ALA A 22 -14.45 12.52 -4.98
N ARG A 23 -13.88 11.31 -4.84
CA ARG A 23 -13.10 10.96 -3.64
C ARG A 23 -11.77 11.72 -3.57
N ARG A 24 -11.07 11.84 -4.71
CA ARG A 24 -9.79 12.54 -4.79
C ARG A 24 -9.91 14.06 -4.66
N SER A 25 -11.03 14.64 -5.10
CA SER A 25 -11.24 16.09 -5.08
C SER A 25 -11.20 16.66 -3.67
N LYS A 26 -11.66 15.92 -2.66
CA LYS A 26 -11.58 16.29 -1.24
C LYS A 26 -10.14 16.66 -0.83
N ALA A 27 -9.19 15.75 -1.04
CA ALA A 27 -7.79 15.97 -0.69
C ALA A 27 -7.09 16.99 -1.62
N PHE A 28 -7.54 17.10 -2.86
CA PHE A 28 -7.04 18.11 -3.79
C PHE A 28 -7.43 19.52 -3.35
N ASN A 29 -8.70 19.75 -3.03
CA ASN A 29 -9.24 21.06 -2.64
C ASN A 29 -8.63 21.55 -1.32
N LEU A 30 -8.36 20.66 -0.35
CA LEU A 30 -7.70 21.04 0.90
C LEU A 30 -6.26 21.55 0.73
N LYS A 31 -5.61 21.29 -0.40
CA LYS A 31 -4.27 21.81 -0.70
C LYS A 31 -4.31 23.21 -1.31
N ASP A 32 -5.45 23.64 -1.82
CA ASP A 32 -5.62 24.95 -2.42
C ASP A 32 -5.96 25.99 -1.34
N ARG A 33 -5.03 26.93 -1.13
CA ARG A 33 -5.19 27.99 -0.14
C ARG A 33 -6.39 28.89 -0.42
N VAL A 34 -6.67 29.18 -1.70
CA VAL A 34 -7.78 30.05 -2.09
C VAL A 34 -9.09 29.36 -1.79
N PHE A 35 -9.19 28.07 -2.10
CA PHE A 35 -10.36 27.26 -1.72
C PHE A 35 -10.58 27.29 -0.22
N CYS A 36 -9.52 27.09 0.58
CA CYS A 36 -9.63 27.10 2.04
C CYS A 36 -10.03 28.45 2.63
N GLU A 37 -9.60 29.56 2.01
CA GLU A 37 -9.96 30.90 2.47
C GLU A 37 -11.41 31.27 2.10
N LEU A 38 -11.87 30.87 0.91
CA LEU A 38 -13.20 31.20 0.43
C LEU A 38 -14.30 30.31 1.00
N PHE A 39 -13.99 29.05 1.33
CA PHE A 39 -14.97 28.04 1.75
C PHE A 39 -14.58 27.33 3.06
N PRO A 40 -14.41 28.06 4.18
CA PRO A 40 -13.94 27.48 5.43
C PRO A 40 -14.88 26.40 6.00
N ASP A 41 -16.20 26.59 5.92
CA ASP A 41 -17.17 25.61 6.43
C ASP A 41 -17.08 24.26 5.70
N VAL A 42 -16.88 24.31 4.38
CA VAL A 42 -16.71 23.12 3.53
C VAL A 42 -15.39 22.41 3.82
N VAL A 43 -14.34 23.16 4.13
CA VAL A 43 -13.06 22.58 4.57
C VAL A 43 -13.22 21.78 5.85
N ASP A 44 -13.98 22.29 6.80
CA ASP A 44 -14.21 21.62 8.08
C ASP A 44 -15.08 20.37 7.91
N GLU A 45 -16.10 20.42 7.05
CA GLU A 45 -16.87 19.24 6.64
C GLU A 45 -15.99 18.17 5.98
N ILE A 46 -15.15 18.56 5.02
CA ILE A 46 -14.24 17.62 4.34
C ILE A 46 -13.26 16.98 5.33
N LYS A 47 -12.71 17.76 6.27
CA LYS A 47 -11.80 17.22 7.31
C LYS A 47 -12.52 16.23 8.22
N LYS A 48 -13.75 16.54 8.62
CA LYS A 48 -14.58 15.65 9.43
C LYS A 48 -14.86 14.34 8.71
N ASP A 49 -15.33 14.40 7.46
CA ASP A 49 -15.57 13.23 6.61
C ASP A 49 -14.33 12.34 6.48
N LEU A 50 -13.15 12.96 6.32
CA LEU A 50 -11.89 12.23 6.17
C LEU A 50 -11.45 11.56 7.48
N SER A 51 -11.74 12.19 8.62
CA SER A 51 -11.51 11.56 9.93
C SER A 51 -12.42 10.35 10.15
N GLU A 52 -13.69 10.44 9.74
CA GLU A 52 -14.67 9.36 9.88
C GLU A 52 -14.37 8.18 8.96
N THR A 53 -13.92 8.44 7.73
CA THR A 53 -13.52 7.39 6.77
C THR A 53 -12.24 6.67 7.19
N ASN A 54 -11.23 7.37 7.71
CA ASN A 54 -10.03 6.71 8.26
C ASN A 54 -10.38 5.81 9.45
N THR A 55 -11.29 6.22 10.34
CA THR A 55 -11.74 5.35 11.44
C THR A 55 -12.55 4.15 10.97
N ALA A 56 -13.33 4.27 9.88
CA ALA A 56 -14.07 3.15 9.32
C ALA A 56 -13.15 2.15 8.59
N GLU A 57 -12.18 2.63 7.81
CA GLU A 57 -11.15 1.77 7.21
C GLU A 57 -10.31 1.09 8.29
N GLU A 58 -9.88 1.79 9.34
CA GLU A 58 -9.19 1.18 10.48
C GLU A 58 -10.06 0.17 11.25
N ALA A 59 -11.36 0.43 11.40
CA ALA A 59 -12.28 -0.52 12.04
C ALA A 59 -12.50 -1.77 11.19
N THR A 60 -12.62 -1.62 9.86
CA THR A 60 -12.73 -2.76 8.94
C THR A 60 -11.43 -3.55 8.84
N LEU A 61 -10.27 -2.88 8.85
CA LEU A 61 -8.96 -3.53 8.89
C LEU A 61 -8.75 -4.25 10.22
N ARG A 62 -9.23 -3.70 11.36
CA ARG A 62 -9.22 -4.37 12.66
C ARG A 62 -10.16 -5.57 12.70
N GLU A 63 -11.37 -5.47 12.15
CA GLU A 63 -12.29 -6.61 12.04
C GLU A 63 -11.75 -7.70 11.11
N GLU A 64 -11.12 -7.32 10.00
CA GLU A 64 -10.49 -8.25 9.06
C GLU A 64 -9.24 -8.90 9.69
N GLU A 65 -8.42 -8.14 10.42
CA GLU A 65 -7.28 -8.63 11.18
C GLU A 65 -7.72 -9.55 12.34
N GLU A 66 -8.82 -9.24 13.05
CA GLU A 66 -9.40 -10.10 14.09
C GLU A 66 -10.02 -11.38 13.51
N ARG A 67 -10.65 -11.31 12.33
CA ARG A 67 -11.15 -12.50 11.62
C ARG A 67 -10.02 -13.39 11.11
N LEU A 68 -8.95 -12.80 10.56
CA LEU A 68 -7.75 -13.52 10.14
C LEU A 68 -7.02 -14.13 11.34
N ARG A 69 -6.92 -13.40 12.47
CA ARG A 69 -6.33 -13.91 13.73
C ARG A 69 -7.14 -15.04 14.37
N SER A 70 -8.47 -15.01 14.28
CA SER A 70 -9.28 -16.12 14.82
C SER A 70 -9.31 -17.35 13.89
N ALA A 71 -9.10 -17.16 12.58
CA ALA A 71 -8.96 -18.25 11.61
C ALA A 71 -7.54 -18.86 11.59
N ALA A 72 -6.54 -18.12 12.07
CA ALA A 72 -5.14 -18.52 12.06
C ALA A 72 -4.52 -18.44 13.46
N GLU A 73 -4.87 -19.34 14.38
CA GLU A 73 -3.98 -19.72 15.47
C GLU A 73 -4.19 -21.22 15.79
N PRO A 74 -3.10 -22.01 15.85
CA PRO A 74 -2.08 -21.78 16.86
C PRO A 74 -0.71 -21.45 16.26
N SER A 75 -0.06 -20.38 16.75
CA SER A 75 1.40 -20.16 16.83
C SER A 75 1.95 -18.82 16.31
N SER A 76 1.29 -17.72 16.61
CA SER A 76 1.77 -16.33 16.50
C SER A 76 3.20 -16.12 17.05
N SER A 77 3.62 -16.85 18.09
CA SER A 77 5.00 -16.82 18.60
C SER A 77 6.00 -17.66 17.78
N LEU A 78 5.57 -18.72 17.10
CA LEU A 78 6.47 -19.54 16.26
C LEU A 78 6.56 -18.98 14.83
N SER A 79 5.50 -18.35 14.32
CA SER A 79 5.46 -17.81 12.96
C SER A 79 6.51 -16.71 12.72
N SER A 80 6.69 -15.79 13.68
CA SER A 80 7.74 -14.75 13.61
C SER A 80 9.16 -15.36 13.67
N LEU A 81 9.38 -16.37 14.53
CA LEU A 81 10.65 -17.08 14.59
C LEU A 81 10.93 -17.87 13.30
N MET A 82 9.92 -18.51 12.71
CA MET A 82 10.05 -19.24 11.45
C MET A 82 10.34 -18.31 10.27
N SER A 83 9.71 -17.12 10.22
CA SER A 83 10.01 -16.12 9.19
C SER A 83 11.47 -15.66 9.24
N ASN A 84 11.97 -15.33 10.44
CA ASN A 84 13.36 -14.94 10.64
C ASN A 84 14.33 -16.09 10.29
N LEU A 85 14.00 -17.34 10.65
CA LEU A 85 14.80 -18.52 10.33
C LEU A 85 14.90 -18.76 8.81
N ILE A 86 13.81 -18.58 8.07
CA ILE A 86 13.79 -18.74 6.61
C ILE A 86 14.71 -17.73 5.94
N VAL A 87 14.67 -16.46 6.37
CA VAL A 87 15.54 -15.41 5.84
C VAL A 87 17.02 -15.73 6.13
N ILE A 88 17.34 -16.12 7.35
CA ILE A 88 18.71 -16.50 7.74
C ILE A 88 19.19 -17.70 6.91
N ALA A 89 18.36 -18.74 6.76
CA ALA A 89 18.71 -19.91 5.95
C ALA A 89 19.00 -19.54 4.49
N GLY A 90 18.18 -18.67 3.89
CA GLY A 90 18.40 -18.18 2.52
C GLY A 90 19.74 -17.44 2.36
N VAL A 91 20.08 -16.56 3.31
CA VAL A 91 21.36 -15.83 3.30
C VAL A 91 22.55 -16.79 3.40
N VAL A 92 22.48 -17.81 4.25
CA VAL A 92 23.54 -18.81 4.42
C VAL A 92 23.76 -19.62 3.15
N VAL A 93 22.68 -20.07 2.49
CA VAL A 93 22.78 -20.82 1.22
C VAL A 93 23.44 -19.99 0.13
N LEU A 94 23.06 -18.71 0.00
CA LEU A 94 23.68 -17.80 -0.97
C LEU A 94 25.16 -17.58 -0.68
N ALA A 95 25.54 -17.40 0.59
CA ALA A 95 26.94 -17.25 0.99
C ALA A 95 27.78 -18.51 0.65
N PHE A 96 27.23 -19.71 0.87
CA PHE A 96 27.89 -20.96 0.49
C PHE A 96 28.01 -21.14 -1.02
N ALA A 97 27.00 -20.78 -1.79
CA ALA A 97 27.05 -20.84 -3.25
C ALA A 97 28.16 -19.92 -3.81
N VAL A 98 28.27 -18.70 -3.29
CA VAL A 98 29.35 -17.76 -3.66
C VAL A 98 30.71 -18.32 -3.26
N ARG A 99 30.86 -18.85 -2.05
CA ARG A 99 32.11 -19.46 -1.60
C ARG A 99 32.52 -20.64 -2.47
N TYR A 100 31.56 -21.51 -2.82
CA TYR A 100 31.80 -22.66 -3.69
C TYR A 100 32.23 -22.21 -5.10
N MET A 101 31.55 -21.21 -5.66
CA MET A 101 31.92 -20.63 -6.96
C MET A 101 33.35 -20.06 -6.94
N ILE A 102 33.74 -19.34 -5.88
CA ILE A 102 35.10 -18.80 -5.75
C ILE A 102 36.14 -19.91 -5.63
N HIS A 103 35.86 -20.96 -4.85
CA HIS A 103 36.77 -22.11 -4.74
C HIS A 103 36.90 -22.88 -6.06
N ALA A 104 35.80 -23.08 -6.78
CA ALA A 104 35.81 -23.71 -8.10
C ALA A 104 36.57 -22.87 -9.14
N ALA A 105 36.51 -21.53 -9.05
CA ALA A 105 37.30 -20.65 -9.90
C ALA A 105 38.81 -20.73 -9.59
N GLN A 106 39.19 -20.86 -8.32
CA GLN A 106 40.60 -21.00 -7.91
C GLN A 106 41.23 -22.34 -8.37
N GLU A 107 40.45 -23.43 -8.46
CA GLU A 107 40.92 -24.72 -8.98
C GLU A 107 41.26 -24.67 -10.48
N GLN A 108 40.58 -23.83 -11.28
CA GLN A 108 40.93 -23.65 -12.69
C GLN A 108 42.23 -22.86 -12.89
N ASP A 109 42.52 -21.88 -12.03
CA ASP A 109 43.77 -21.09 -12.12
C ASP A 109 45.01 -21.89 -11.66
N SER A 110 44.86 -22.85 -10.75
CA SER A 110 45.99 -23.66 -10.25
C SER A 110 46.43 -24.77 -11.22
N HIS A 111 45.59 -25.19 -12.17
CA HIS A 111 45.91 -26.26 -13.12
C HIS A 111 46.61 -25.72 -14.39
N TYR A 112 46.91 -24.42 -14.45
CA TYR A 112 47.58 -23.77 -15.58
C TYR A 112 48.93 -23.11 -15.21
N LYS A 113 49.51 -23.47 -14.05
CA LYS A 113 50.81 -22.95 -13.60
C LYS A 113 51.83 -24.06 -13.37
#